data_AF-A0A5P1X6U6-F1
#
_entry.id   AF-A0A5P1X6U6-F1
#
_cell.length_a   1.000
_cell.length_b   1.000
_cell.length_c   1.000
_cell.angle_alpha   90.00
_cell.angle_beta   90.00
_cell.angle_gamma   90.00
#
_symmetry.space_group_name_H-M   'P 1'
#
loop_
_entity.id
_entity.type
_entity.pdbx_description
1 polymer ?
#
loop_
_entity_poly.entity_id
_entity_poly.type
_entity_poly.pdbx_seq_one_letter_code
_entity_poly.pdbx_strand_id
1 'polypeptide(L)'
;MFLMNLFNENHVLYYKLFSEHIYEFMPIVYDPTIDWGILILFAIDYFVRLFLATNKRKFFRENIFDLLAIIPFDAFFSLFRLSRVMRVTHILRAMKLLRLLRVIGLTGKMQKNFSKFFNAHGLIYIFYSSLAIVFFAAVLYAVAENASLVDSLWWAIVTVTTVGYGDISPHTGVGRLAAILLMSLGIGFIGVLTSSITSYFAEETDQKDMDELMTELETIRKENSEIKQELTKLNQHLDAQKNANHKDD
;
A
#
# COMPACT_ATOMS: atom_id res chain seq x y z
N MET A 1 42.31 21.24 27.36
CA MET A 1 42.67 21.52 25.94
C MET A 1 43.34 20.32 25.27
N PHE A 2 44.31 19.65 25.91
CA PHE A 2 45.03 18.49 25.33
C PHE A 2 44.15 17.23 25.13
N LEU A 3 43.27 16.90 26.08
CA LEU A 3 42.35 15.75 25.96
C LEU A 3 41.24 15.93 24.91
N MET A 4 40.86 17.18 24.62
CA MET A 4 39.86 17.50 23.59
C MET A 4 40.42 17.29 22.17
N ASN A 5 41.72 17.59 21.99
CA ASN A 5 42.43 17.34 20.73
C ASN A 5 42.64 15.84 20.48
N LEU A 6 42.95 15.07 21.52
CA LEU A 6 43.15 13.62 21.42
C LEU A 6 41.86 12.87 21.04
N PHE A 7 40.69 13.37 21.47
CA PHE A 7 39.39 12.80 21.10
C PHE A 7 38.99 13.16 19.67
N ASN A 8 39.30 14.38 19.21
CA ASN A 8 38.95 14.86 17.88
C ASN A 8 39.80 14.19 16.78
N GLU A 9 41.10 14.00 17.00
CA GLU A 9 41.98 13.34 16.01
C GLU A 9 41.61 11.86 15.79
N ASN A 10 41.23 11.15 16.86
CA ASN A 10 40.83 9.74 16.77
C ASN A 10 39.49 9.56 16.05
N HIS A 11 38.52 10.47 16.24
CA HIS A 11 37.26 10.43 15.51
C HIS A 11 37.44 10.67 14.01
N VAL A 12 38.27 11.67 13.64
CA VAL A 12 38.58 11.95 12.23
C VAL A 12 39.30 10.77 11.57
N LEU A 13 40.21 10.11 12.30
CA LEU A 13 40.89 8.90 11.82
C LEU A 13 39.91 7.73 11.60
N TYR A 14 38.94 7.55 12.50
CA TYR A 14 37.90 6.53 12.40
C TYR A 14 36.99 6.74 11.18
N TYR A 15 36.55 7.98 10.94
CA TYR A 15 35.78 8.32 9.74
C TYR A 15 36.59 8.13 8.46
N LYS A 16 37.89 8.46 8.48
CA LYS A 16 38.77 8.30 7.32
C LYS A 16 38.99 6.83 6.98
N LEU A 17 39.33 5.99 7.97
CA LEU A 17 39.49 4.54 7.83
C LEU A 17 38.18 3.84 7.42
N PHE A 18 37.05 4.26 7.99
CA PHE A 18 35.73 3.71 7.63
C PHE A 18 35.30 4.12 6.21
N SER A 19 35.56 5.38 5.81
CA SER A 19 35.25 5.83 4.45
C SER A 19 36.12 5.14 3.39
N GLU A 20 37.41 4.98 3.63
CA GLU A 20 38.32 4.29 2.69
C GLU A 20 37.91 2.83 2.48
N HIS A 21 37.48 2.12 3.53
CA HIS A 21 36.94 0.76 3.40
C HIS A 21 35.57 0.68 2.70
N ILE A 22 34.70 1.69 2.85
CA ILE A 22 33.40 1.73 2.17
C ILE A 22 33.57 1.95 0.66
N TYR A 23 34.56 2.75 0.23
CA TYR A 23 34.83 2.97 -1.19
C TYR A 23 35.40 1.73 -1.90
N GLU A 24 36.09 0.83 -1.20
CA GLU A 24 36.54 -0.45 -1.75
C GLU A 24 35.40 -1.46 -1.96
N PHE A 25 34.29 -1.37 -1.19
CA PHE A 25 33.12 -2.25 -1.34
C PHE A 25 32.06 -1.74 -2.33
N MET A 26 32.10 -0.45 -2.70
CA MET A 26 31.18 0.17 -3.65
C MET A 26 31.24 -0.32 -5.13
N PRO A 27 32.33 -0.91 -5.66
CA PRO A 27 32.38 -1.34 -7.08
C PRO A 27 31.55 -2.59 -7.38
N ILE A 28 31.17 -3.38 -6.37
CA ILE A 28 30.51 -4.68 -6.57
C ILE A 28 29.00 -4.52 -6.86
N VAL A 29 28.42 -3.34 -6.57
CA VAL A 29 26.97 -3.09 -6.70
C VAL A 29 26.60 -2.29 -7.95
N TYR A 30 27.57 -1.66 -8.62
CA TYR A 30 27.34 -0.84 -9.82
C TYR A 30 28.27 -1.26 -10.97
N ASP A 31 28.15 -2.51 -11.43
CA ASP A 31 28.71 -2.90 -12.73
C ASP A 31 27.74 -2.45 -13.85
N PRO A 32 28.15 -1.52 -14.74
CA PRO A 32 27.31 -1.06 -15.84
C PRO A 32 26.82 -2.22 -16.73
N THR A 33 27.53 -3.33 -16.81
CA THR A 33 27.17 -4.48 -17.65
C THR A 33 25.90 -5.19 -17.18
N ILE A 34 25.67 -5.26 -15.86
CA ILE A 34 24.47 -5.87 -15.26
C ILE A 34 23.23 -5.02 -15.60
N ASP A 35 23.37 -3.69 -15.51
CA ASP A 35 22.31 -2.74 -15.86
C ASP A 35 21.89 -2.90 -17.34
N TRP A 36 22.85 -3.08 -18.26
CA TRP A 36 22.59 -3.34 -19.67
C TRP A 36 21.94 -4.70 -19.92
N GLY A 37 22.37 -5.75 -19.21
CA GLY A 37 21.78 -7.09 -19.31
C GLY A 37 20.31 -7.11 -18.90
N ILE A 38 19.97 -6.44 -17.79
CA ILE A 38 18.59 -6.30 -17.31
C ILE A 38 17.75 -5.49 -18.31
N LEU A 39 18.31 -4.43 -18.91
CA LEU A 39 17.64 -3.60 -19.91
C LEU A 39 17.28 -4.38 -21.17
N ILE A 40 18.23 -5.18 -21.67
CA ILE A 40 18.03 -6.02 -22.85
C ILE A 40 16.94 -7.07 -22.59
N LEU A 41 16.96 -7.70 -21.41
CA LEU A 41 15.96 -8.69 -21.03
C LEU A 41 14.54 -8.08 -20.96
N PHE A 42 14.40 -6.89 -20.38
CA PHE A 42 13.12 -6.17 -20.35
C PHE A 42 12.65 -5.67 -21.71
N ALA A 43 13.58 -5.22 -22.57
CA ALA A 43 13.26 -4.83 -23.93
C ALA A 43 12.69 -6.03 -24.70
N ILE A 44 13.35 -7.19 -24.64
CA ILE A 44 12.90 -8.42 -25.29
C ILE A 44 11.51 -8.82 -24.79
N ASP A 45 11.31 -8.85 -23.47
CA ASP A 45 10.02 -9.19 -22.86
C ASP A 45 8.87 -8.29 -23.36
N TYR A 46 9.10 -6.97 -23.40
CA TYR A 46 8.11 -6.01 -23.89
C TYR A 46 7.79 -6.19 -25.37
N PHE A 47 8.81 -6.34 -26.21
CA PHE A 47 8.59 -6.51 -27.65
C PHE A 47 7.89 -7.83 -27.96
N VAL A 48 8.25 -8.93 -27.29
CA VAL A 48 7.55 -10.22 -27.44
C VAL A 48 6.06 -10.09 -27.08
N ARG A 49 5.73 -9.43 -25.96
CA ARG A 49 4.33 -9.18 -25.56
C ARG A 49 3.60 -8.28 -26.55
N LEU A 50 4.28 -7.27 -27.10
CA LEU A 50 3.73 -6.39 -28.12
C LEU A 50 3.42 -7.15 -29.43
N PHE A 51 4.26 -8.11 -29.82
CA PHE A 51 4.04 -8.94 -31.00
C PHE A 51 2.90 -9.97 -30.80
N LEU A 52 2.75 -10.51 -29.60
CA LEU A 52 1.68 -11.45 -29.24
C LEU A 52 0.32 -10.77 -28.97
N ALA A 53 0.30 -9.47 -28.73
CA ALA A 53 -0.93 -8.73 -28.46
C ALA A 53 -1.78 -8.58 -29.74
N THR A 54 -3.03 -9.05 -29.68
CA THR A 54 -4.01 -8.98 -30.78
C THR A 54 -4.35 -7.55 -31.21
N ASN A 55 -4.22 -6.55 -30.32
CA ASN A 55 -4.41 -5.13 -30.66
C ASN A 55 -3.28 -4.24 -30.14
N LYS A 56 -2.28 -4.04 -31.00
CA LYS A 56 -1.01 -3.32 -30.71
C LYS A 56 -1.22 -1.89 -30.21
N ARG A 57 -2.21 -1.16 -30.75
CA ARG A 57 -2.48 0.25 -30.37
C ARG A 57 -3.10 0.38 -28.98
N LYS A 58 -3.90 -0.60 -28.56
CA LYS A 58 -4.45 -0.65 -27.21
C LYS A 58 -3.37 -1.05 -26.21
N PHE A 59 -2.59 -2.08 -26.55
CA PHE A 59 -1.46 -2.54 -25.74
C PHE A 59 -0.44 -1.42 -25.49
N PHE A 60 -0.08 -0.65 -26.52
CA PHE A 60 0.87 0.46 -26.37
C PHE A 60 0.37 1.55 -25.42
N ARG A 61 -0.93 1.89 -25.45
CA ARG A 61 -1.52 2.88 -24.54
C ARG A 61 -1.58 2.39 -23.09
N GLU A 62 -1.87 1.11 -22.89
CA GLU A 62 -1.95 0.51 -21.55
C GLU A 62 -0.56 0.23 -20.95
N ASN A 63 0.48 0.10 -21.78
CA ASN A 63 1.85 -0.23 -21.35
C ASN A 63 2.86 0.89 -21.70
N ILE A 64 2.41 2.15 -21.70
CA ILE A 64 3.26 3.32 -21.97
C ILE A 64 4.40 3.45 -20.93
N PHE A 65 4.13 3.07 -19.67
CA PHE A 65 5.11 3.11 -18.58
C PHE A 65 6.20 2.06 -18.73
N ASP A 66 5.86 0.88 -19.26
CA ASP A 66 6.85 -0.17 -19.57
C ASP A 66 7.77 0.25 -20.72
N LEU A 67 7.25 0.99 -21.70
CA LEU A 67 8.06 1.56 -22.79
C LEU A 67 9.03 2.63 -22.28
N LEU A 68 8.56 3.55 -21.45
CA LEU A 68 9.40 4.59 -20.85
C LEU A 68 10.52 3.99 -19.99
N ALA A 69 10.29 2.84 -19.34
CA ALA A 69 11.30 2.15 -18.53
C ALA A 69 12.43 1.51 -19.37
N ILE A 70 12.16 1.20 -20.65
CA ILE A 70 13.14 0.60 -21.59
C ILE A 70 14.03 1.66 -22.22
N ILE A 71 13.62 2.94 -22.22
CA ILE A 71 14.42 4.01 -22.82
C ILE A 71 15.64 4.28 -21.93
N PRO A 72 16.88 4.08 -22.43
CA PRO A 72 18.09 4.38 -21.70
C PRO A 72 18.32 5.90 -21.72
N PHE A 73 17.63 6.63 -20.82
CA PHE A 73 17.71 8.09 -20.72
C PHE A 73 19.14 8.60 -20.53
N ASP A 74 20.00 7.83 -19.87
CA ASP A 74 21.42 8.16 -19.66
C ASP A 74 22.21 8.20 -20.99
N ALA A 75 21.92 7.30 -21.93
CA ALA A 75 22.56 7.25 -23.25
C ALA A 75 22.01 8.35 -24.19
N PHE A 76 20.72 8.65 -24.09
CA PHE A 76 20.06 9.70 -24.88
C PHE A 76 20.59 11.11 -24.54
N PHE A 77 20.91 11.37 -23.27
CA PHE A 77 21.48 12.65 -22.82
C PHE A 77 23.01 12.76 -23.01
N SER A 78 23.75 11.65 -23.12
CA SER A 78 25.19 11.65 -23.42
C SER A 78 25.52 12.27 -24.79
N LEU A 79 24.59 12.17 -25.75
CA LEU A 79 24.70 12.74 -27.09
C LEU A 79 24.66 14.28 -27.08
N PHE A 80 24.08 14.90 -26.06
CA PHE A 80 24.02 16.36 -25.87
C PHE A 80 25.08 16.80 -24.86
N ARG A 81 26.35 16.81 -25.30
CA ARG A 81 27.48 17.36 -24.53
C ARG A 81 27.48 18.88 -24.58
N LEU A 82 26.49 19.55 -23.97
CA LEU A 82 26.50 20.99 -23.79
C LEU A 82 26.24 21.37 -22.32
N SER A 83 27.34 21.72 -21.66
CA SER A 83 27.47 22.64 -20.53
C SER A 83 26.44 22.58 -19.38
N ARG A 84 26.95 22.21 -18.19
CA ARG A 84 26.35 22.41 -16.85
C ARG A 84 25.42 21.28 -16.34
N VAL A 85 25.89 20.04 -16.45
CA VAL A 85 25.16 18.80 -16.08
C VAL A 85 25.62 18.25 -14.71
N MET A 86 25.38 19.00 -13.63
CA MET A 86 25.51 18.47 -12.24
C MET A 86 24.15 18.24 -11.55
N ARG A 87 23.06 18.80 -12.10
CA ARG A 87 21.69 18.61 -11.58
C ARG A 87 20.91 17.49 -12.28
N VAL A 88 21.13 17.29 -13.58
CA VAL A 88 20.33 16.35 -14.38
C VAL A 88 20.72 14.89 -14.12
N THR A 89 21.97 14.60 -13.77
CA THR A 89 22.41 13.24 -13.40
C THR A 89 21.72 12.71 -12.14
N HIS A 90 21.41 13.57 -11.17
CA HIS A 90 20.65 13.19 -9.98
C HIS A 90 19.17 12.94 -10.31
N ILE A 91 18.58 13.74 -11.20
CA ILE A 91 17.20 13.57 -11.67
C ILE A 91 17.07 12.29 -12.52
N LEU A 92 18.06 11.96 -13.35
CA LEU A 92 18.10 10.72 -14.14
C LEU A 92 18.22 9.48 -13.25
N ARG A 93 19.04 9.54 -12.19
CA ARG A 93 19.09 8.49 -11.15
C ARG A 93 17.76 8.35 -10.42
N ALA A 94 17.07 9.46 -10.12
CA ALA A 94 15.73 9.42 -9.56
C ALA A 94 14.68 8.88 -10.55
N MET A 95 14.87 9.06 -11.87
CA MET A 95 14.02 8.42 -12.88
C MET A 95 14.19 6.90 -12.92
N LYS A 96 15.35 6.33 -12.56
CA LYS A 96 15.48 4.86 -12.34
C LYS A 96 14.55 4.38 -11.21
N LEU A 97 14.23 5.23 -10.22
CA LEU A 97 13.28 4.90 -9.15
C LEU A 97 11.81 4.86 -9.63
N LEU A 98 11.48 5.45 -10.80
CA LEU A 98 10.18 5.26 -11.45
C LEU A 98 9.95 3.79 -11.84
N ARG A 99 11.01 2.97 -11.96
CA ARG A 99 10.88 1.51 -12.14
C ARG A 99 10.14 0.84 -10.98
N LEU A 100 10.16 1.42 -9.78
CA LEU A 100 9.45 0.92 -8.59
C LEU A 100 7.98 1.37 -8.58
N LEU A 101 7.62 2.47 -9.25
CA LEU A 101 6.22 2.79 -9.53
C LEU A 101 5.54 1.71 -10.37
N ARG A 102 6.31 0.86 -11.08
CA ARG A 102 5.77 -0.34 -11.75
C ARG A 102 5.18 -1.33 -10.75
N VAL A 103 5.66 -1.43 -9.52
CA VAL A 103 5.05 -2.27 -8.47
C VAL A 103 3.65 -1.75 -8.12
N ILE A 104 3.44 -0.43 -8.22
CA ILE A 104 2.15 0.25 -8.03
C ILE A 104 1.31 0.21 -9.32
N GLY A 105 1.94 0.24 -10.50
CA GLY A 105 1.28 0.18 -11.83
C GLY A 105 0.88 -1.23 -12.28
N LEU A 106 1.54 -2.28 -11.76
CA LEU A 106 1.09 -3.68 -11.83
C LEU A 106 -0.28 -3.86 -11.15
N THR A 107 -0.59 -2.97 -10.20
CA THR A 107 -1.89 -2.81 -9.54
C THR A 107 -2.94 -2.12 -10.44
N GLY A 108 -2.58 -1.62 -11.63
CA GLY A 108 -3.51 -1.02 -12.60
C GLY A 108 -4.56 -2.00 -13.16
N LYS A 109 -4.33 -3.31 -13.03
CA LYS A 109 -5.34 -4.35 -13.29
C LYS A 109 -6.41 -4.46 -12.17
N MET A 110 -6.21 -3.84 -11.00
CA MET A 110 -7.13 -3.91 -9.86
C MET A 110 -8.21 -2.82 -9.83
N GLN A 111 -8.35 -2.00 -10.86
CA GLN A 111 -9.36 -0.94 -10.86
C GLN A 111 -10.80 -1.46 -11.01
N LYS A 112 -11.01 -2.70 -11.49
CA LYS A 112 -12.35 -3.28 -11.64
C LYS A 112 -12.89 -4.03 -10.42
N ASN A 113 -12.06 -4.28 -9.41
CA ASN A 113 -12.44 -5.05 -8.21
C ASN A 113 -12.14 -4.36 -6.88
N PHE A 114 -11.81 -3.07 -6.86
CA PHE A 114 -11.43 -2.35 -5.63
C PHE A 114 -12.49 -2.45 -4.52
N SER A 115 -13.77 -2.54 -4.90
CA SER A 115 -14.90 -2.73 -3.99
C SER A 115 -14.96 -4.11 -3.32
N LYS A 116 -14.30 -5.13 -3.90
CA LYS A 116 -14.24 -6.51 -3.36
C LYS A 116 -12.88 -6.85 -2.74
N PHE A 117 -11.90 -5.96 -2.86
CA PHE A 117 -10.52 -6.16 -2.40
C PHE A 117 -10.35 -5.94 -0.89
N PHE A 118 -11.34 -5.33 -0.23
CA PHE A 118 -11.35 -5.04 1.21
C PHE A 118 -11.73 -6.23 2.10
N ASN A 119 -11.90 -7.44 1.55
CA ASN A 119 -11.96 -8.65 2.39
C ASN A 119 -10.57 -8.97 2.92
N ALA A 120 -10.49 -9.65 4.07
CA ALA A 120 -9.33 -9.92 4.97
C ALA A 120 -7.90 -9.93 4.38
N HIS A 121 -7.69 -10.25 3.11
CA HIS A 121 -6.41 -10.16 2.42
C HIS A 121 -6.04 -8.74 1.93
N GLY A 122 -6.95 -7.78 1.81
CA GLY A 122 -6.64 -6.42 1.36
C GLY A 122 -5.73 -5.63 2.30
N LEU A 123 -5.91 -5.83 3.61
CA LEU A 123 -5.16 -5.11 4.64
C LEU A 123 -3.68 -5.50 4.64
N ILE A 124 -3.34 -6.77 4.37
CA ILE A 124 -1.95 -7.22 4.26
C ILE A 124 -1.23 -6.55 3.07
N TYR A 125 -1.93 -6.38 1.94
CA TYR A 125 -1.38 -5.70 0.77
C TYR A 125 -1.18 -4.20 1.02
N ILE A 126 -2.12 -3.55 1.71
CA ILE A 126 -1.99 -2.15 2.11
C ILE A 126 -0.78 -1.98 3.04
N PHE A 127 -0.57 -2.90 3.98
CA PHE A 127 0.59 -2.91 4.87
C PHE A 127 1.93 -3.10 4.12
N TYR A 128 2.03 -4.07 3.21
CA TYR A 128 3.24 -4.23 2.39
C TYR A 128 3.51 -3.02 1.50
N SER A 129 2.45 -2.44 0.92
CA SER A 129 2.56 -1.25 0.08
C SER A 129 3.00 -0.02 0.88
N SER A 130 2.49 0.17 2.11
CA SER A 130 2.89 1.30 2.96
C SER A 130 4.36 1.18 3.38
N LEU A 131 4.81 -0.03 3.73
CA LEU A 131 6.22 -0.27 4.06
C LEU A 131 7.16 0.03 2.87
N ALA A 132 6.76 -0.38 1.66
CA ALA A 132 7.51 -0.08 0.44
C ALA A 132 7.59 1.43 0.18
N ILE A 133 6.50 2.18 0.41
CA ILE A 133 6.48 3.62 0.22
C ILE A 133 7.30 4.35 1.29
N VAL A 134 7.27 3.91 2.55
CA VAL A 134 8.11 4.48 3.62
C VAL A 134 9.58 4.31 3.29
N PHE A 135 9.99 3.11 2.87
CA PHE A 135 11.36 2.85 2.44
C PHE A 135 11.75 3.74 1.25
N PHE A 136 10.84 3.89 0.28
CA PHE A 136 11.05 4.77 -0.87
C PHE A 136 11.23 6.24 -0.47
N ALA A 137 10.37 6.75 0.42
CA ALA A 137 10.46 8.12 0.90
C ALA A 137 11.77 8.36 1.68
N ALA A 138 12.24 7.37 2.44
CA ALA A 138 13.53 7.42 3.11
C ALA A 138 14.70 7.50 2.11
N VAL A 139 14.71 6.65 1.06
CA VAL A 139 15.76 6.72 0.02
C VAL A 139 15.72 8.05 -0.73
N LEU A 140 14.52 8.54 -1.06
CA LEU A 140 14.34 9.82 -1.74
C LEU A 140 14.85 10.98 -0.88
N TYR A 141 14.56 10.96 0.43
CA TYR A 141 15.07 11.93 1.40
C TYR A 141 16.60 11.86 1.51
N ALA A 142 17.17 10.66 1.65
CA ALA A 142 18.62 10.46 1.73
C ALA A 142 19.36 11.08 0.53
N VAL A 143 18.83 10.87 -0.67
CA VAL A 143 19.42 11.43 -1.91
C VAL A 143 19.18 12.93 -2.02
N ALA A 144 18.00 13.43 -1.64
CA ALA A 144 17.65 14.84 -1.77
C ALA A 144 18.40 15.72 -0.76
N GLU A 145 18.54 15.26 0.48
CA GLU A 145 19.11 16.01 1.59
C GLU A 145 20.57 15.61 1.89
N ASN A 146 21.15 14.64 1.16
CA ASN A 146 22.46 14.03 1.45
C ASN A 146 22.56 13.50 2.90
N ALA A 147 21.47 12.91 3.40
CA ALA A 147 21.39 12.32 4.73
C ALA A 147 21.74 10.82 4.71
N SER A 148 22.10 10.27 5.87
CA SER A 148 22.31 8.82 6.00
C SER A 148 21.00 8.06 5.80
N LEU A 149 21.06 6.82 5.29
CA LEU A 149 19.86 6.00 5.09
C LEU A 149 19.13 5.70 6.42
N VAL A 150 19.88 5.59 7.52
CA VAL A 150 19.32 5.32 8.85
C VAL A 150 18.51 6.52 9.33
N ASP A 151 19.07 7.72 9.24
CA ASP A 151 18.40 8.97 9.62
C ASP A 151 17.18 9.24 8.73
N SER A 152 17.28 8.88 7.45
CA SER A 152 16.19 9.04 6.49
C SER A 152 15.04 8.07 6.75
N LEU A 153 15.35 6.84 7.18
CA LEU A 153 14.34 5.86 7.61
C LEU A 153 13.66 6.30 8.90
N TRP A 154 14.43 6.79 9.87
CA TRP A 154 13.90 7.38 11.09
C TRP A 154 12.92 8.51 10.79
N TRP A 155 13.34 9.48 9.96
CA TRP A 155 12.49 10.58 9.51
C TRP A 155 11.21 10.09 8.83
N ALA A 156 11.31 9.09 7.93
CA ALA A 156 10.17 8.58 7.20
C ALA A 156 9.16 7.87 8.13
N ILE A 157 9.65 7.09 9.10
CA ILE A 157 8.81 6.43 10.11
C ILE A 157 8.10 7.48 10.97
N VAL A 158 8.85 8.43 11.54
CA VAL A 158 8.30 9.50 12.39
C VAL A 158 7.27 10.36 11.64
N THR A 159 7.47 10.57 10.34
CA THR A 159 6.55 11.35 9.50
C THR A 159 5.29 10.56 9.14
N VAL A 160 5.42 9.30 8.70
CA VAL A 160 4.25 8.49 8.28
C VAL A 160 3.34 8.13 9.46
N THR A 161 3.91 7.96 10.66
CA THR A 161 3.16 7.74 11.90
C THR A 161 2.61 9.03 12.50
N THR A 162 2.83 10.18 11.86
CA THR A 162 2.38 11.51 12.30
C THR A 162 2.97 11.97 13.64
N VAL A 163 4.05 11.36 14.12
CA VAL A 163 4.72 11.73 15.38
C VAL A 163 5.44 13.07 15.24
N GLY A 164 6.23 13.24 14.17
CA GLY A 164 6.82 14.53 13.81
C GLY A 164 7.70 15.19 14.88
N TYR A 165 8.71 14.49 15.42
CA TYR A 165 9.61 15.07 16.45
C TYR A 165 10.30 16.37 16.01
N GLY A 166 10.52 16.57 14.70
CA GLY A 166 11.11 17.78 14.14
C GLY A 166 12.63 17.88 14.30
N ASP A 167 13.27 16.81 14.77
CA ASP A 167 14.72 16.64 14.84
C ASP A 167 15.36 16.55 13.46
N ILE A 168 14.67 15.92 12.50
CA ILE A 168 15.07 15.80 11.10
C ILE A 168 13.95 16.33 10.21
N SER A 169 14.28 17.19 9.24
CA SER A 169 13.28 17.81 8.36
C SER A 169 13.84 18.09 6.96
N PRO A 170 13.00 18.13 5.92
CA PRO A 170 13.46 18.40 4.55
C PRO A 170 13.70 19.89 4.31
N HIS A 171 14.88 20.23 3.82
CA HIS A 171 15.24 21.59 3.47
C HIS A 171 15.18 21.84 1.95
N THR A 172 15.31 20.79 1.13
CA THR A 172 15.23 20.88 -0.33
C THR A 172 13.78 20.82 -0.85
N GLY A 173 13.56 21.38 -2.04
CA GLY A 173 12.25 21.30 -2.70
C GLY A 173 11.79 19.86 -2.98
N VAL A 174 12.73 18.97 -3.33
CA VAL A 174 12.45 17.55 -3.58
C VAL A 174 12.13 16.82 -2.28
N GLY A 175 12.89 17.06 -1.21
CA GLY A 175 12.61 16.50 0.11
C GLY A 175 11.25 16.96 0.65
N ARG A 176 10.87 18.23 0.43
CA ARG A 176 9.55 18.75 0.83
C ARG A 176 8.41 18.13 0.04
N LEU A 177 8.58 17.89 -1.27
CA LEU A 177 7.60 17.17 -2.07
C LEU A 177 7.43 15.72 -1.55
N ALA A 178 8.54 15.05 -1.23
CA ALA A 178 8.52 13.72 -0.64
C ALA A 178 7.76 13.70 0.70
N ALA A 179 7.98 14.71 1.54
CA ALA A 179 7.28 14.86 2.81
C ALA A 179 5.77 15.04 2.64
N ILE A 180 5.32 15.90 1.71
CA ILE A 180 3.89 16.13 1.45
C ILE A 180 3.21 14.82 1.01
N LEU A 181 3.85 14.06 0.12
CA LEU A 181 3.34 12.76 -0.33
C LEU A 181 3.29 11.75 0.82
N LEU A 182 4.35 11.67 1.62
CA LEU A 182 4.44 10.73 2.74
C LEU A 182 3.40 11.05 3.83
N MET A 183 3.21 12.33 4.16
CA MET A 183 2.19 12.77 5.13
C MET A 183 0.78 12.45 4.64
N SER A 184 0.48 12.69 3.36
CA SER A 184 -0.83 12.37 2.77
C SER A 184 -1.13 10.87 2.86
N LEU A 185 -0.12 10.03 2.61
CA LEU A 185 -0.22 8.58 2.71
C LEU A 185 -0.38 8.11 4.16
N GLY A 186 0.33 8.71 5.12
CA GLY A 186 0.18 8.39 6.54
C GLY A 186 -1.25 8.60 7.04
N ILE A 187 -1.86 9.74 6.70
CA ILE A 187 -3.26 10.04 7.05
C ILE A 187 -4.21 9.01 6.40
N GLY A 188 -4.01 8.70 5.12
CA GLY A 188 -4.82 7.70 4.42
C GLY A 188 -4.71 6.30 5.04
N PHE A 189 -3.50 5.90 5.44
CA PHE A 189 -3.26 4.61 6.08
C PHE A 189 -3.97 4.50 7.43
N ILE A 190 -3.88 5.54 8.27
CA ILE A 190 -4.62 5.58 9.55
C ILE A 190 -6.12 5.49 9.30
N GLY A 191 -6.66 6.21 8.32
CA GLY A 191 -8.09 6.17 7.97
C GLY A 191 -8.57 4.76 7.57
N VAL A 192 -7.78 4.05 6.76
CA VAL A 192 -8.06 2.67 6.37
C VAL A 192 -8.02 1.72 7.57
N LEU A 193 -7.01 1.86 8.44
CA LEU A 193 -6.91 1.03 9.65
C LEU A 193 -8.12 1.23 10.56
N THR A 194 -8.49 2.48 10.84
CA THR A 194 -9.66 2.82 11.65
C THR A 194 -10.93 2.24 11.04
N SER A 195 -11.15 2.44 9.72
CA SER A 195 -12.32 1.89 9.03
C SER A 195 -12.38 0.37 9.07
N SER A 196 -11.23 -0.30 8.99
CA SER A 196 -11.16 -1.77 9.03
C SER A 196 -11.51 -2.30 10.42
N ILE A 197 -11.05 -1.62 11.47
CA ILE A 197 -11.39 -1.98 12.85
C ILE A 197 -12.88 -1.71 13.11
N THR A 198 -13.39 -0.54 12.71
CA THR A 198 -14.80 -0.20 12.88
C THR A 198 -15.72 -1.19 12.16
N SER A 199 -15.40 -1.57 10.93
CA SER A 199 -16.20 -2.54 10.17
C SER A 199 -16.21 -3.93 10.82
N TYR A 200 -15.07 -4.39 11.36
CA TYR A 200 -15.00 -5.66 12.10
C TYR A 200 -15.95 -5.69 13.30
N PHE A 201 -15.96 -4.63 14.10
CA PHE A 201 -16.86 -4.55 15.27
C PHE A 201 -18.33 -4.31 14.89
N ALA A 202 -18.59 -3.56 13.82
CA ALA A 202 -19.94 -3.35 13.32
C ALA A 202 -20.55 -4.67 12.83
N GLU A 203 -19.79 -5.49 12.08
CA GLU A 203 -20.25 -6.79 11.59
C GLU A 203 -20.56 -7.78 12.72
N GLU A 204 -19.76 -7.78 13.81
CA GLU A 204 -20.04 -8.60 14.99
C GLU A 204 -21.31 -8.16 15.74
N THR A 205 -21.60 -6.86 15.74
CA THR A 205 -22.81 -6.31 16.38
C THR A 205 -24.05 -6.61 15.55
N ASP A 206 -23.99 -6.35 14.23
CA ASP A 206 -25.08 -6.65 13.30
C ASP A 206 -25.45 -8.14 13.32
N GLN A 207 -24.46 -9.05 13.43
CA GLN A 207 -24.72 -10.48 13.55
C GLN A 207 -25.47 -10.83 14.84
N LYS A 208 -25.08 -10.25 15.99
CA LYS A 208 -25.78 -10.49 17.26
C LYS A 208 -27.22 -10.00 17.23
N ASP A 209 -27.46 -8.80 16.70
CA ASP A 209 -28.81 -8.23 16.58
C ASP A 209 -29.70 -9.09 15.67
N MET A 210 -29.14 -9.63 14.58
CA MET A 210 -29.87 -10.55 13.70
C MET A 210 -30.19 -11.88 14.38
N ASP A 211 -29.26 -12.46 15.13
CA ASP A 211 -29.48 -13.70 15.87
C ASP A 211 -30.56 -13.53 16.96
N GLU A 212 -30.59 -12.39 17.65
CA GLU A 212 -31.62 -12.05 18.63
C GLU A 212 -33.00 -11.90 17.99
N LEU A 213 -33.11 -11.15 16.89
CA LEU A 213 -34.36 -11.00 16.15
C LEU A 213 -34.88 -12.33 15.58
N MET A 214 -33.99 -13.20 15.10
CA MET A 214 -34.37 -14.53 14.62
C MET A 214 -34.93 -15.39 15.76
N THR A 215 -34.33 -15.30 16.95
CA THR A 215 -34.82 -16.01 18.15
C THR A 215 -36.19 -15.50 18.60
N GLU A 216 -36.40 -14.18 18.57
CA GLU A 216 -37.71 -13.58 18.90
C GLU A 216 -38.78 -13.97 17.86
N LEU A 217 -38.46 -13.96 16.57
CA LEU A 217 -39.35 -14.40 15.50
C LEU A 217 -39.75 -15.88 15.63
N GLU A 218 -38.83 -16.75 16.02
CA GLU A 218 -39.13 -18.15 16.29
C GLU A 218 -40.10 -18.31 17.46
N THR A 219 -39.91 -17.53 18.52
CA THR A 219 -40.78 -17.51 19.70
C THR A 219 -42.20 -17.06 19.32
N ILE A 220 -42.34 -15.94 18.61
CA ILE A 220 -43.64 -15.42 18.15
C ILE A 220 -44.33 -16.41 17.20
N ARG A 221 -43.58 -17.08 16.30
CA ARG A 221 -44.15 -18.10 15.41
C ARG A 221 -44.70 -19.29 16.19
N LYS A 222 -43.99 -19.72 17.24
CA LYS A 222 -44.42 -20.81 18.10
C LYS A 222 -45.71 -20.45 18.85
N GLU A 223 -45.77 -19.29 19.49
CA GLU A 223 -46.97 -18.81 20.20
C GLU A 223 -48.18 -18.70 19.26
N ASN A 224 -47.99 -18.15 18.06
CA ASN A 224 -49.07 -18.10 17.06
C ASN A 224 -49.56 -19.49 16.62
N SER A 225 -48.67 -20.48 16.56
CA SER A 225 -49.04 -21.86 16.25
C SER A 225 -49.85 -22.50 17.37
N GLU A 226 -49.49 -22.24 18.63
CA GLU A 226 -50.20 -22.73 19.82
C GLU A 226 -51.59 -22.10 19.92
N ILE A 227 -51.70 -20.77 19.75
CA ILE A 227 -52.99 -20.05 19.71
C ILE A 227 -53.90 -20.62 18.61
N LYS A 228 -53.36 -20.86 17.40
CA LYS A 228 -54.14 -21.48 16.31
C LYS A 228 -54.66 -22.87 16.68
N GLN A 229 -53.86 -23.68 17.38
CA GLN A 229 -54.28 -24.99 17.85
C GLN A 229 -55.38 -24.87 18.91
N GLU A 230 -55.26 -23.95 19.86
CA GLU A 230 -56.29 -23.72 20.89
C GLU A 230 -57.61 -23.25 20.30
N LEU A 231 -57.58 -22.29 19.36
CA LEU A 231 -58.77 -21.85 18.64
C LEU A 231 -59.45 -23.00 17.89
N THR A 232 -58.65 -23.89 17.29
CA THR A 232 -59.18 -25.07 16.59
C THR A 232 -59.87 -26.03 17.56
N LYS A 233 -59.27 -26.29 18.73
CA LYS A 233 -59.86 -27.14 19.78
C LYS A 233 -61.14 -26.54 20.35
N LEU A 234 -61.16 -25.21 20.56
CA LEU A 234 -62.33 -24.50 21.09
C LEU A 234 -63.50 -24.55 20.10
N ASN A 235 -63.25 -24.30 18.82
CA ASN A 235 -64.26 -24.41 17.78
C ASN A 235 -64.85 -25.83 17.70
N GLN A 236 -64.00 -26.87 17.77
CA GLN A 236 -64.47 -28.25 17.83
C GLN A 236 -65.37 -28.53 19.04
N HIS A 237 -65.03 -27.99 20.22
CA HIS A 237 -65.86 -28.12 21.42
C HIS A 237 -67.22 -27.42 21.28
N LEU A 238 -67.23 -26.20 20.71
CA LEU A 238 -68.46 -25.44 20.48
C LEU A 238 -69.39 -26.16 19.49
N ASP A 239 -68.85 -26.74 18.42
CA ASP A 239 -69.62 -27.52 17.45
C ASP A 239 -70.19 -28.80 18.08
N ALA A 240 -69.42 -29.47 18.95
CA ALA A 240 -69.90 -30.64 19.69
C ALA A 240 -71.05 -30.29 20.65
N GLN A 241 -70.97 -29.15 21.36
CA GLN A 241 -72.04 -28.67 22.24
C GLN A 241 -73.31 -28.30 21.45
N LYS A 242 -73.17 -27.60 20.31
CA LYS A 242 -74.29 -27.29 19.43
C LYS A 242 -75.01 -28.55 18.94
N ASN A 243 -74.25 -29.56 18.54
CA ASN A 243 -74.79 -30.83 18.03
C ASN A 243 -75.44 -31.69 19.13
N ALA A 244 -75.01 -31.56 20.39
CA ALA A 244 -75.65 -32.22 21.53
C ALA A 244 -77.01 -31.58 21.85
N ASN A 245 -77.08 -30.25 21.90
CA ASN A 245 -78.32 -29.54 22.20
C ASN A 245 -79.38 -29.68 21.09
N HIS A 246 -79.01 -29.95 19.84
CA HIS A 246 -79.95 -30.20 18.74
C HIS A 246 -80.55 -31.62 18.72
N LYS A 247 -80.09 -32.54 19.58
CA LYS A 247 -80.65 -33.90 19.68
C LYS A 247 -81.69 -34.07 20.78
N ASP A 248 -81.79 -33.09 21.68
CA ASP A 248 -82.69 -33.11 22.84
C ASP A 248 -83.98 -32.27 22.61
N ASP A 249 -84.10 -31.60 21.46
CA ASP A 249 -85.33 -30.97 20.94
C ASP A 249 -86.00 -31.86 19.87
#